data_AF-A0A812GBE1-F1
#
_entry.id   AF-A0A812GBE1-F1
#
_cell.length_a   1.000
_cell.length_b   1.000
_cell.length_c   1.000
_cell.angle_alpha   90.00
_cell.angle_beta   90.00
_cell.angle_gamma   90.00
#
_symmetry.space_group_name_H-M   'P 1'
#
loop_
_entity.id
_entity.type
_entity.pdbx_description
1 polymer ?
#
loop_
_entity_poly.entity_id
_entity_poly.type
_entity_poly.pdbx_seq_one_letter_code
_entity_poly.pdbx_strand_id
1 'polypeptide(L)'
;ESHSLGEDLLAQLTANSPDWPNHHAKSNKEAALATLALVATGGNWQKLQFSWLSLLMIPGTYCTDGSVKILVLDSSRYGFMAVKCRSFTRGQERYVDVADLPEKPLVFDVVLRTDKWRCVDVSPVLPADSRNRTVHLQLMQGSGAGLLKFSVRHGLPSMTVPFMKKFCKMQGITLPTPATEVTVLQAIAASVFKDGMNDALMREILLARNRARRGWQAW
;
A
#
# COMPACT_ATOMS: atom_id res chain seq x y z
N GLU A 1 29.74 -8.30 2.12
CA GLU A 1 30.16 -9.62 1.61
C GLU A 1 29.06 -10.16 0.73
N SER A 2 29.38 -10.46 -0.52
CA SER A 2 28.42 -10.96 -1.51
C SER A 2 28.14 -12.43 -1.23
N HIS A 3 26.98 -12.73 -0.64
CA HIS A 3 26.49 -14.10 -0.58
C HIS A 3 26.04 -14.52 -1.98
N SER A 4 26.97 -15.08 -2.76
CA SER A 4 26.59 -15.87 -3.93
C SER A 4 25.75 -17.03 -3.43
N LEU A 5 24.53 -17.17 -3.95
CA LEU A 5 23.72 -18.36 -3.72
C LEU A 5 24.55 -19.56 -4.18
N GLY A 6 24.71 -20.57 -3.32
CA GLY A 6 25.49 -21.75 -3.64
C GLY A 6 25.02 -22.37 -4.96
N GLU A 7 25.97 -22.79 -5.80
CA GLU A 7 25.69 -23.32 -7.15
C GLU A 7 24.63 -24.43 -7.13
N ASP A 8 24.59 -25.23 -6.05
CA ASP A 8 23.60 -26.28 -5.83
C ASP A 8 22.16 -25.77 -5.62
N LEU A 9 21.97 -24.59 -5.00
CA LEU A 9 20.65 -24.00 -4.81
C LEU A 9 20.13 -23.40 -6.11
N LEU A 10 21.01 -22.81 -6.91
CA LEU A 10 20.67 -22.30 -8.24
C LEU A 10 20.27 -23.45 -9.17
N ALA A 11 21.00 -24.57 -9.12
CA ALA A 11 20.70 -25.79 -9.87
C ALA A 11 19.38 -26.45 -9.42
N GLN A 12 19.08 -26.47 -8.11
CA GLN A 12 17.81 -26.99 -7.60
C GLN A 12 16.60 -26.12 -7.99
N LEU A 13 16.79 -24.80 -8.04
CA LEU A 13 15.76 -23.86 -8.50
C LEU A 13 15.52 -23.96 -10.02
N THR A 14 16.54 -24.30 -10.81
CA THR A 14 16.42 -24.45 -12.27
C THR A 14 16.05 -25.85 -12.74
N ALA A 15 16.30 -26.90 -11.94
CA ALA A 15 15.94 -28.28 -12.27
C ALA A 15 14.41 -28.51 -12.37
N ASN A 16 13.62 -27.68 -11.68
CA ASN A 16 12.17 -27.61 -11.82
C ASN A 16 11.75 -26.29 -12.51
N SER A 17 12.60 -25.72 -13.37
CA SER A 17 12.20 -24.56 -14.17
C SER A 17 10.89 -24.93 -14.85
N PRO A 18 9.81 -24.16 -14.66
CA PRO A 18 8.59 -24.43 -15.39
C PRO A 18 8.98 -24.45 -16.86
N ASP A 19 8.52 -25.49 -17.58
CA ASP A 19 8.47 -25.43 -19.03
C ASP A 19 8.02 -24.02 -19.36
N TRP A 20 8.85 -23.30 -20.08
CA TRP A 20 8.44 -22.01 -20.60
C TRP A 20 7.47 -22.32 -21.75
N PRO A 21 6.16 -22.05 -21.59
CA PRO A 21 5.41 -21.58 -22.74
C PRO A 21 4.64 -20.31 -22.36
N ASN A 22 4.59 -19.34 -23.27
CA ASN A 22 3.45 -18.42 -23.42
C ASN A 22 2.91 -17.76 -22.13
N HIS A 23 3.75 -17.39 -21.17
CA HIS A 23 3.28 -16.60 -20.04
C HIS A 23 2.98 -15.17 -20.52
N HIS A 24 1.69 -14.85 -20.65
CA HIS A 24 1.23 -13.48 -20.87
C HIS A 24 1.91 -12.52 -19.89
N ALA A 25 2.20 -11.28 -20.31
CA ALA A 25 2.94 -10.28 -19.51
C ALA A 25 2.42 -10.12 -18.06
N LYS A 26 1.11 -10.33 -17.86
CA LYS A 26 0.47 -10.35 -16.54
C LYS A 26 1.01 -11.47 -15.62
N SER A 27 1.16 -12.69 -16.13
CA SER A 27 1.66 -13.83 -15.37
C SER A 27 3.12 -13.64 -14.97
N ASN A 28 3.95 -13.07 -15.86
CA ASN A 28 5.35 -12.74 -15.55
C ASN A 28 5.44 -11.64 -14.48
N LYS A 29 4.58 -10.61 -14.55
CA LYS A 29 4.49 -9.57 -13.51
C LYS A 29 4.10 -10.18 -12.16
N GLU A 30 3.11 -11.06 -12.12
CA GLU A 30 2.67 -11.69 -10.88
C GLU A 30 3.75 -12.60 -10.27
N ALA A 31 4.45 -13.39 -11.09
CA ALA A 31 5.58 -14.20 -10.64
C ALA A 31 6.72 -13.35 -10.08
N ALA A 32 7.08 -12.26 -10.76
CA ALA A 32 8.11 -11.34 -10.29
C ALA A 32 7.74 -10.71 -8.94
N LEU A 33 6.49 -10.24 -8.78
CA LEU A 33 6.02 -9.68 -7.52
C LEU A 33 5.99 -10.70 -6.39
N ALA A 34 5.63 -11.95 -6.67
CA ALA A 34 5.69 -13.03 -5.69
C ALA A 34 7.12 -13.33 -5.25
N THR A 35 8.07 -13.36 -6.19
CA THR A 35 9.51 -13.52 -5.88
C THR A 35 10.02 -12.37 -5.02
N LEU A 36 9.69 -11.13 -5.37
CA LEU A 36 10.08 -9.96 -4.56
C LEU A 36 9.48 -10.01 -3.16
N ALA A 37 8.24 -10.48 -3.00
CA ALA A 37 7.62 -10.69 -1.70
C ALA A 37 8.33 -11.78 -0.88
N LEU A 38 8.77 -12.85 -1.54
CA LEU A 38 9.55 -13.91 -0.91
C LEU A 38 10.90 -13.37 -0.39
N VAL A 39 11.59 -12.58 -1.21
CA VAL A 39 12.85 -11.91 -0.82
C VAL A 39 12.62 -10.94 0.34
N ALA A 40 11.61 -10.06 0.24
CA ALA A 40 11.29 -9.08 1.28
C ALA A 40 10.91 -9.73 2.63
N THR A 41 10.33 -10.92 2.60
CA THR A 41 9.97 -11.68 3.81
C THR A 41 11.08 -12.61 4.31
N GLY A 42 12.21 -12.69 3.60
CA GLY A 42 13.29 -13.64 3.89
C GLY A 42 12.86 -15.10 3.78
N GLY A 43 11.97 -15.41 2.83
CA GLY A 43 11.40 -16.76 2.64
C GLY A 43 10.39 -17.18 3.71
N ASN A 44 9.99 -16.29 4.62
CA ASN A 44 9.06 -16.64 5.70
C ASN A 44 7.62 -16.76 5.19
N TRP A 45 7.14 -17.99 5.07
CA TRP A 45 5.80 -18.30 4.55
C TRP A 45 4.66 -17.67 5.37
N GLN A 46 4.77 -17.64 6.71
CA GLN A 46 3.74 -17.02 7.55
C GLN A 46 3.63 -15.52 7.26
N LYS A 47 4.76 -14.82 7.11
CA LYS A 47 4.77 -13.41 6.72
C LYS A 47 4.19 -13.21 5.32
N LEU A 48 4.52 -14.08 4.37
CA LEU A 48 3.99 -14.03 3.02
C LEU A 48 2.47 -14.18 2.97
N GLN A 49 1.87 -14.99 3.86
CA GLN A 49 0.41 -15.12 3.98
C GLN A 49 -0.30 -13.80 4.34
N PHE A 50 0.43 -12.84 4.91
CA PHE A 50 -0.06 -11.51 5.25
C PHE A 50 0.32 -10.43 4.23
N SER A 51 1.10 -10.73 3.19
CA SER A 51 1.54 -9.76 2.16
C SER A 51 0.38 -9.00 1.50
N TRP A 52 -0.81 -9.60 1.43
CA TRP A 52 -2.03 -8.98 0.90
C TRP A 52 -2.53 -7.79 1.73
N LEU A 53 -2.08 -7.62 2.97
CA LEU A 53 -2.32 -6.40 3.76
C LEU A 53 -1.69 -5.16 3.09
N SER A 54 -0.75 -5.34 2.17
CA SER A 54 -0.19 -4.27 1.35
C SER A 54 -1.24 -3.59 0.48
N LEU A 55 -2.38 -4.22 0.20
CA LEU A 55 -3.54 -3.59 -0.45
C LEU A 55 -4.13 -2.43 0.38
N LEU A 56 -3.79 -2.31 1.67
CA LEU A 56 -4.19 -1.18 2.48
C LEU A 56 -3.36 0.09 2.17
N MET A 57 -2.18 -0.06 1.56
CA MET A 57 -1.36 1.06 1.10
C MET A 57 -2.04 1.73 -0.10
N ILE A 58 -2.21 3.04 -0.01
CA ILE A 58 -2.89 3.82 -1.03
C ILE A 58 -1.84 4.54 -1.88
N PRO A 59 -1.81 4.34 -3.21
CA PRO A 59 -0.96 5.10 -4.10
C PRO A 59 -1.06 6.61 -3.86
N GLY A 60 0.02 7.35 -4.09
CA GLY A 60 0.09 8.79 -3.91
C GLY A 60 -0.02 9.28 -2.46
N THR A 61 0.11 8.41 -1.46
CA THR A 61 0.08 8.81 -0.05
C THR A 61 1.44 8.67 0.61
N TYR A 62 1.70 9.55 1.56
CA TYR A 62 2.92 9.50 2.36
C TYR A 62 2.72 8.54 3.53
N CYS A 63 3.60 7.55 3.65
CA CYS A 63 3.55 6.55 4.71
C CYS A 63 4.87 6.52 5.49
N THR A 64 4.78 6.32 6.80
CA THR A 64 5.95 6.14 7.67
C THR A 64 5.66 5.19 8.81
N ASP A 65 6.64 4.38 9.18
CA ASP A 65 6.63 3.55 10.39
C ASP A 65 7.52 4.13 11.50
N GLY A 66 7.99 5.37 11.33
CA GLY A 66 8.96 6.05 12.18
C GLY A 66 10.40 5.92 11.71
N SER A 67 10.77 4.77 11.14
CA SER A 67 12.12 4.50 10.63
C SER A 67 12.25 4.79 9.15
N VAL A 68 11.22 4.43 8.39
CA VAL A 68 11.14 4.58 6.93
C VAL A 68 10.09 5.63 6.61
N LYS A 69 10.38 6.46 5.62
CA LYS A 69 9.51 7.53 5.10
C LYS A 69 9.38 7.33 3.61
N ILE A 70 8.18 7.08 3.13
CA ILE A 70 7.95 6.66 1.75
C ILE A 70 6.72 7.36 1.15
N LEU A 71 6.76 7.53 -0.18
CA LEU A 71 5.60 7.85 -1.00
C LEU A 71 5.20 6.59 -1.76
N VAL A 72 3.99 6.11 -1.54
CA VAL A 72 3.47 4.90 -2.18
C VAL A 72 3.21 5.19 -3.65
N LEU A 73 3.75 4.35 -4.53
CA LEU A 73 3.57 4.46 -5.98
C LEU A 73 2.50 3.49 -6.48
N ASP A 74 2.54 2.25 -5.99
CA ASP A 74 1.58 1.21 -6.37
C ASP A 74 1.44 0.18 -5.23
N SER A 75 0.30 -0.51 -5.16
CA SER A 75 0.06 -1.56 -4.17
C SER A 75 -0.64 -2.77 -4.78
N SER A 76 -0.26 -3.96 -4.29
CA SER A 76 -0.76 -5.24 -4.78
C SER A 76 -0.97 -6.22 -3.64
N ARG A 77 -1.54 -7.39 -3.97
CA ARG A 77 -1.69 -8.49 -3.00
C ARG A 77 -0.35 -9.10 -2.54
N TYR A 78 0.76 -8.76 -3.19
CA TYR A 78 2.08 -9.31 -2.91
C TYR A 78 3.00 -8.32 -2.19
N GLY A 79 2.64 -7.05 -2.13
CA GLY A 79 3.52 -5.98 -1.65
C GLY A 79 3.13 -4.63 -2.21
N PHE A 80 3.90 -3.61 -1.86
CA PHE A 80 3.76 -2.27 -2.40
C PHE A 80 5.10 -1.78 -2.94
N MET A 81 5.01 -0.90 -3.93
CA MET A 81 6.15 -0.16 -4.46
C MET A 81 6.10 1.26 -3.94
N ALA A 82 7.23 1.78 -3.49
CA ALA A 82 7.32 3.12 -2.99
C ALA A 82 8.69 3.75 -3.29
N VAL A 83 8.77 5.06 -3.14
CA VAL A 83 10.03 5.79 -3.17
C VAL A 83 10.32 6.32 -1.77
N LYS A 84 11.56 6.20 -1.28
CA LYS A 84 11.91 6.86 -0.01
C LYS A 84 11.85 8.37 -0.20
N CYS A 85 11.45 9.08 0.84
CA CYS A 85 11.30 10.53 0.83
C CYS A 85 12.12 11.17 1.93
N ARG A 86 12.53 12.42 1.69
CA ARG A 86 13.02 13.30 2.75
C ARG A 86 11.90 14.24 3.17
N SER A 87 11.61 14.28 4.47
CA SER A 87 10.66 15.25 5.03
C SER A 87 11.40 16.45 5.60
N PHE A 88 10.90 17.66 5.36
CA PHE A 88 11.38 18.89 5.98
C PHE A 88 10.21 19.78 6.38
N THR A 89 10.49 20.83 7.15
CA THR A 89 9.49 21.78 7.62
C THR A 89 9.87 23.17 7.12
N ARG A 90 8.90 23.94 6.63
CA ARG A 90 9.06 25.35 6.25
C ARG A 90 7.95 26.14 6.92
N GLY A 91 8.32 26.97 7.91
CA GLY A 91 7.34 27.63 8.77
C GLY A 91 6.58 26.60 9.63
N GLN A 92 5.25 26.61 9.57
CA GLN A 92 4.39 25.64 10.27
C GLN A 92 4.00 24.42 9.41
N GLU A 93 4.43 24.40 8.15
CA GLU A 93 4.02 23.38 7.19
C GLU A 93 5.10 22.33 6.97
N ARG A 94 4.68 21.09 6.73
CA ARG A 94 5.56 19.95 6.49
C ARG A 94 5.49 19.55 5.02
N TYR A 95 6.66 19.29 4.46
CA TYR A 95 6.84 18.96 3.05
C TYR A 95 7.66 17.68 2.92
N VAL A 96 7.51 17.02 1.78
CA VAL A 96 8.33 15.89 1.38
C VAL A 96 8.88 16.07 -0.03
N ASP A 97 10.15 15.74 -0.18
CA ASP A 97 10.87 15.76 -1.44
C ASP A 97 11.20 14.35 -1.91
N VAL A 98 11.05 14.20 -3.23
CA VAL A 98 11.37 12.97 -3.97
C VAL A 98 12.69 13.11 -4.75
N ALA A 99 13.15 14.33 -5.07
CA ALA A 99 14.37 14.54 -5.85
C ALA A 99 15.59 14.88 -4.98
N ASP A 100 16.79 14.56 -5.50
CA ASP A 100 18.10 14.57 -4.83
C ASP A 100 18.30 13.55 -3.69
N LEU A 101 17.70 12.36 -3.80
CA LEU A 101 18.32 11.19 -3.19
C LEU A 101 19.48 10.75 -4.09
N PRO A 102 20.73 10.67 -3.57
CA PRO A 102 21.92 10.38 -4.37
C PRO A 102 21.83 9.04 -5.13
N GLU A 103 20.96 8.15 -4.68
CA GLU A 103 20.56 6.91 -5.32
C GLU A 103 19.05 6.77 -5.10
N LYS A 104 18.19 6.91 -6.12
CA LYS A 104 16.72 6.81 -5.93
C LYS A 104 16.35 5.41 -5.45
N PRO A 105 15.97 5.18 -4.18
CA PRO A 105 15.75 3.83 -3.69
C PRO A 105 14.27 3.55 -3.86
N LEU A 106 13.90 3.17 -5.09
CA LEU A 106 12.65 2.47 -5.30
C LEU A 106 12.68 1.25 -4.38
N VAL A 107 11.71 1.17 -3.48
CA VAL A 107 11.59 0.05 -2.53
C VAL A 107 10.40 -0.79 -2.92
N PHE A 108 10.59 -2.10 -2.87
CA PHE A 108 9.51 -3.05 -2.79
C PHE A 108 9.50 -3.61 -1.38
N ASP A 109 8.34 -3.59 -0.72
CA ASP A 109 8.19 -4.11 0.64
C ASP A 109 6.77 -4.64 0.86
N VAL A 110 6.54 -5.28 2.01
CA VAL A 110 5.27 -5.90 2.37
C VAL A 110 4.75 -5.37 3.70
N VAL A 111 3.45 -5.12 3.78
CA VAL A 111 2.81 -4.80 5.05
C VAL A 111 2.56 -6.08 5.83
N LEU A 112 3.21 -6.21 6.98
CA LEU A 112 2.96 -7.31 7.93
C LEU A 112 2.13 -6.87 9.13
N ARG A 113 2.14 -5.57 9.45
CA ARG A 113 1.54 -4.99 10.64
C ARG A 113 0.93 -3.64 10.31
N THR A 114 -0.39 -3.52 10.39
CA THR A 114 -1.13 -2.30 10.03
C THR A 114 -1.06 -1.21 11.08
N ASP A 115 -0.71 -1.57 12.32
CA ASP A 115 -0.65 -0.67 13.47
C ASP A 115 0.63 0.17 13.53
N LYS A 116 1.70 -0.29 12.85
CA LYS A 116 2.98 0.41 12.79
C LYS A 116 2.98 1.60 11.85
N TRP A 117 2.14 1.58 10.82
CA TRP A 117 2.16 2.56 9.75
C TRP A 117 1.26 3.75 10.05
N ARG A 118 1.82 4.95 9.85
CA ARG A 118 1.11 6.23 9.80
C ARG A 118 1.06 6.70 8.36
N CYS A 119 -0.13 7.10 7.92
CA CYS A 119 -0.41 7.52 6.55
C CYS A 119 -0.94 8.95 6.57
N VAL A 120 -0.55 9.74 5.57
CA VAL A 120 -0.90 11.16 5.43
C VAL A 120 -1.14 11.44 3.95
N ASP A 121 -2.19 12.20 3.66
CA ASP A 121 -2.43 12.70 2.31
C ASP A 121 -1.40 13.77 1.93
N VAL A 122 -1.09 13.87 0.65
CA VAL A 122 -0.16 14.86 0.12
C VAL A 122 -0.81 15.69 -0.97
N SER A 123 -0.38 16.95 -1.09
CA SER A 123 -0.77 17.84 -2.17
C SER A 123 0.47 18.31 -2.94
N PRO A 124 0.46 18.32 -4.28
CA PRO A 124 1.53 18.94 -5.04
C PRO A 124 1.56 20.45 -4.78
N VAL A 125 2.76 21.02 -4.76
CA VAL A 125 2.97 22.47 -4.60
C VAL A 125 3.51 23.00 -5.93
N LEU A 126 2.81 23.96 -6.54
CA LEU A 126 3.21 24.65 -7.76
C LEU A 126 3.58 26.12 -7.50
N PRO A 127 4.56 26.69 -8.23
CA PRO A 127 5.54 26.00 -9.05
C PRO A 127 6.68 25.49 -8.16
N ALA A 128 7.11 24.24 -8.37
CA ALA A 128 8.45 23.84 -7.98
C ALA A 128 9.40 24.91 -8.52
N ASP A 129 10.17 25.55 -7.64
CA ASP A 129 11.12 26.59 -8.01
C ASP A 129 11.89 26.13 -9.25
N SER A 130 11.79 26.85 -10.37
CA SER A 130 12.26 26.39 -11.69
C SER A 130 13.78 26.13 -11.72
N ARG A 131 14.47 26.51 -10.65
CA ARG A 131 15.90 26.27 -10.41
C ARG A 131 16.19 24.90 -9.79
N ASN A 132 15.23 24.30 -9.07
CA ASN A 132 15.36 23.00 -8.44
C ASN A 132 14.42 21.99 -9.10
N ARG A 133 14.98 20.92 -9.68
CA ARG A 133 14.22 19.81 -10.29
C ARG A 133 13.47 18.93 -9.26
N THR A 134 13.15 19.47 -8.09
CA THR A 134 12.47 18.80 -6.97
C THR A 134 10.98 19.11 -6.99
N VAL A 135 10.16 18.06 -7.07
CA VAL A 135 8.73 18.16 -6.78
C VAL A 135 8.55 18.19 -5.27
N HIS A 136 8.06 19.31 -4.75
CA HIS A 136 7.67 19.46 -3.35
C HIS A 136 6.22 18.99 -3.17
N LEU A 137 6.00 18.07 -2.24
CA LEU A 137 4.66 17.66 -1.83
C LEU A 137 4.39 18.14 -0.40
N GLN A 138 3.28 18.85 -0.19
CA GLN A 138 2.85 19.28 1.14
C GLN A 138 2.12 18.14 1.84
N LEU A 139 2.44 17.89 3.12
CA LEU A 139 1.72 16.94 3.96
C LEU A 139 0.44 17.59 4.52
N MET A 140 -0.72 17.03 4.19
CA MET A 140 -2.02 17.60 4.57
C MET A 140 -2.27 17.44 6.07
N GLN A 141 -2.40 18.55 6.80
CA GLN A 141 -2.68 18.52 8.24
C GLN A 141 -4.03 17.81 8.54
N GLY A 142 -4.11 17.09 9.66
CA GLY A 142 -5.32 16.37 10.09
C GLY A 142 -5.63 15.04 9.37
N SER A 143 -4.98 14.76 8.23
CA SER A 143 -5.15 13.50 7.48
C SER A 143 -4.39 12.31 8.12
N GLY A 144 -3.45 12.59 9.03
CA GLY A 144 -2.62 11.59 9.68
C GLY A 144 -3.41 10.52 10.45
N ALA A 145 -3.34 9.27 10.00
CA ALA A 145 -4.01 8.15 10.66
C ALA A 145 -3.20 6.85 10.56
N GLY A 146 -3.54 5.86 11.39
CA GLY A 146 -3.02 4.50 11.21
C GLY A 146 -3.50 3.89 9.89
N LEU A 147 -2.68 3.05 9.27
CA LEU A 147 -2.91 2.52 7.91
C LEU A 147 -4.32 1.97 7.69
N LEU A 148 -4.82 1.13 8.59
CA LEU A 148 -6.16 0.57 8.46
C LEU A 148 -7.24 1.66 8.46
N LYS A 149 -7.21 2.56 9.45
CA LYS A 149 -8.17 3.67 9.58
C LYS A 149 -8.10 4.58 8.36
N PHE A 150 -6.90 4.90 7.91
CA PHE A 150 -6.65 5.72 6.74
C PHE A 150 -7.18 5.07 5.47
N SER A 151 -6.91 3.78 5.28
CA SER A 151 -7.36 3.02 4.11
C SER A 151 -8.88 2.92 4.04
N VAL A 152 -9.54 2.70 5.18
CA VAL A 152 -11.02 2.66 5.24
C VAL A 152 -11.63 4.02 4.92
N ARG A 153 -11.07 5.15 5.39
CA ARG A 153 -11.54 6.50 5.00
C ARG A 153 -11.55 6.70 3.49
N HIS A 154 -10.57 6.15 2.82
CA HIS A 154 -10.43 6.20 1.37
C HIS A 154 -11.23 5.10 0.62
N GLY A 155 -12.06 4.35 1.34
CA GLY A 155 -12.90 3.30 0.74
C GLY A 155 -12.12 2.07 0.31
N LEU A 156 -10.97 1.77 0.92
CA LEU A 156 -10.16 0.57 0.65
C LEU A 156 -9.88 0.36 -0.85
N PRO A 157 -9.35 1.36 -1.58
CA PRO A 157 -9.41 1.44 -3.03
C PRO A 157 -8.83 0.21 -3.74
N SER A 158 -7.72 -0.33 -3.23
CA SER A 158 -7.04 -1.50 -3.80
C SER A 158 -7.63 -2.85 -3.33
N MET A 159 -8.51 -2.87 -2.32
CA MET A 159 -9.10 -4.12 -1.84
C MET A 159 -10.32 -4.53 -2.67
N THR A 160 -10.31 -5.78 -3.13
CA THR A 160 -11.47 -6.43 -3.73
C THR A 160 -12.37 -7.05 -2.66
N VAL A 161 -13.63 -7.34 -3.00
CA VAL A 161 -14.58 -7.98 -2.07
C VAL A 161 -14.03 -9.27 -1.44
N PRO A 162 -13.39 -10.19 -2.19
CA PRO A 162 -12.73 -11.36 -1.60
C PRO A 162 -11.71 -11.03 -0.51
N PHE A 163 -10.85 -10.02 -0.72
CA PHE A 163 -9.87 -9.62 0.29
C PHE A 163 -10.52 -8.91 1.48
N MET A 164 -11.58 -8.13 1.27
CA MET A 164 -12.35 -7.54 2.37
C MET A 164 -13.03 -8.63 3.23
N LYS A 165 -13.63 -9.65 2.60
CA LYS A 165 -14.18 -10.81 3.31
C LYS A 165 -13.10 -11.59 4.07
N LYS A 166 -11.92 -11.77 3.46
CA LYS A 166 -10.74 -12.37 4.11
C LYS A 166 -10.32 -11.57 5.35
N PHE A 167 -10.30 -10.24 5.25
CA PHE A 167 -10.03 -9.36 6.38
C PHE A 167 -11.06 -9.53 7.49
N CYS A 168 -12.36 -9.51 7.18
CA CYS A 168 -13.41 -9.73 8.18
C CYS A 168 -13.25 -11.06 8.90
N LYS A 169 -12.98 -12.15 8.16
CA LYS A 169 -12.74 -13.47 8.75
C LYS A 169 -11.56 -13.45 9.72
N MET A 170 -10.46 -12.80 9.36
CA MET A 170 -9.28 -12.72 10.23
C MET A 170 -9.50 -11.87 11.48
N GLN A 171 -10.33 -10.83 11.39
CA GLN A 171 -10.62 -9.94 12.51
C GLN A 171 -11.83 -10.40 13.35
N GLY A 172 -12.44 -11.54 13.00
CA GLY A 172 -13.66 -12.02 13.67
C GLY A 172 -14.88 -11.11 13.44
N ILE A 173 -14.91 -10.36 12.34
CA ILE A 173 -16.04 -9.49 11.99
C ILE A 173 -17.14 -10.32 11.33
N THR A 174 -18.31 -10.38 11.97
CA THR A 174 -19.50 -11.03 11.43
C THR A 174 -20.04 -10.22 10.24
N LEU A 175 -20.30 -10.91 9.13
CA LEU A 175 -20.87 -10.30 7.93
C LEU A 175 -22.37 -10.59 7.84
N PRO A 176 -23.18 -9.60 7.44
CA PRO A 176 -24.61 -9.83 7.19
C PRO A 176 -24.80 -10.64 5.90
N THR A 177 -25.95 -11.32 5.81
CA THR A 177 -26.37 -12.08 4.62
C THR A 177 -27.50 -11.33 3.91
N PRO A 178 -27.38 -10.99 2.61
CA PRO A 178 -26.26 -11.27 1.71
C PRO A 178 -25.05 -10.33 1.93
N ALA A 179 -23.85 -10.90 1.86
CA ALA A 179 -22.59 -10.16 2.01
C ALA A 179 -22.20 -9.47 0.69
N THR A 180 -22.89 -8.37 0.40
CA THR A 180 -22.59 -7.42 -0.68
C THR A 180 -21.36 -6.59 -0.36
N GLU A 181 -20.79 -5.91 -1.35
CA GLU A 181 -19.63 -5.04 -1.11
C GLU A 181 -19.90 -3.92 -0.11
N VAL A 182 -21.05 -3.26 -0.24
CA VAL A 182 -21.43 -2.14 0.64
C VAL A 182 -21.54 -2.62 2.08
N THR A 183 -22.20 -3.76 2.30
CA THR A 183 -22.38 -4.32 3.64
C THR A 183 -21.07 -4.82 4.24
N VAL A 184 -20.17 -5.40 3.43
CA VAL A 184 -18.82 -5.78 3.89
C VAL A 184 -18.01 -4.54 4.27
N LEU A 185 -18.03 -3.48 3.46
CA LEU A 185 -17.31 -2.24 3.75
C LEU A 185 -17.87 -1.55 5.01
N GLN A 186 -19.20 -1.52 5.17
CA GLN A 186 -19.87 -1.01 6.37
C GLN A 186 -19.42 -1.77 7.63
N ALA A 187 -19.37 -3.11 7.58
CA ALA A 187 -18.92 -3.92 8.71
C ALA A 187 -17.45 -3.64 9.08
N ILE A 188 -16.57 -3.49 8.08
CA ILE A 188 -15.17 -3.09 8.31
C ILE A 188 -15.10 -1.68 8.92
N ALA A 189 -15.84 -0.72 8.37
CA ALA A 189 -15.86 0.65 8.87
C ALA A 189 -16.35 0.72 10.32
N ALA A 190 -17.47 0.07 10.65
CA ALA A 190 -17.98 0.00 12.01
C ALA A 190 -16.95 -0.62 12.98
N SER A 191 -16.24 -1.67 12.56
CA SER A 191 -15.18 -2.28 13.37
C SER A 191 -13.98 -1.37 13.61
N VAL A 192 -13.68 -0.47 12.68
CA VAL A 192 -12.51 0.43 12.73
C VAL A 192 -12.83 1.76 13.43
N PHE A 193 -14.05 2.25 13.31
CA PHE A 193 -14.54 3.50 13.89
C PHE A 193 -15.54 3.26 15.03
N LYS A 194 -15.23 2.35 15.96
CA LYS A 194 -16.13 1.90 17.03
C LYS A 194 -16.89 3.04 17.75
N ASP A 195 -16.21 4.15 18.03
CA ASP A 195 -16.77 5.29 18.80
C ASP A 195 -17.11 6.53 17.96
N GLY A 196 -17.01 6.44 16.63
CA GLY A 196 -17.14 7.60 15.74
C GLY A 196 -17.78 7.31 14.39
N MET A 197 -18.35 6.11 14.24
CA MET A 197 -19.07 5.74 13.02
C MET A 197 -20.44 6.43 13.01
N ASN A 198 -20.67 7.26 12.01
CA ASN A 198 -21.97 7.89 11.76
C ASN A 198 -22.31 7.84 10.26
N ASP A 199 -23.54 8.20 9.93
CA ASP A 199 -24.04 8.15 8.55
C ASP A 199 -23.27 9.07 7.61
N ALA A 200 -22.79 10.22 8.10
CA ALA A 200 -22.01 11.16 7.30
C ALA A 200 -20.66 10.54 6.90
N LEU A 201 -19.93 9.99 7.86
CA LEU A 201 -18.66 9.29 7.63
C LEU A 201 -18.86 8.06 6.75
N MET A 202 -19.94 7.30 6.93
CA MET A 202 -20.24 6.16 6.05
C MET A 202 -20.46 6.61 4.60
N ARG A 203 -21.20 7.70 4.40
CA ARG A 203 -21.41 8.28 3.06
C ARG A 203 -20.10 8.72 2.43
N GLU A 204 -19.21 9.37 3.20
CA GLU A 204 -17.88 9.75 2.72
C GLU A 204 -17.06 8.54 2.28
N ILE A 205 -17.03 7.48 3.08
CA ILE A 205 -16.32 6.23 2.75
C ILE A 205 -16.85 5.59 1.46
N LEU A 206 -18.18 5.54 1.29
CA LEU A 206 -18.81 5.00 0.08
C LEU A 206 -18.55 5.87 -1.15
N LEU A 207 -18.56 7.19 -0.99
CA LEU A 207 -18.20 8.12 -2.06
C LEU A 207 -16.73 7.94 -2.46
N ALA A 208 -15.83 7.81 -1.49
CA ALA A 208 -14.41 7.53 -1.76
C ALA A 208 -14.22 6.21 -2.51
N ARG A 209 -14.92 5.14 -2.10
CA ARG A 209 -14.92 3.85 -2.80
C ARG A 209 -15.38 3.99 -4.26
N ASN A 210 -16.46 4.74 -4.49
CA ASN A 210 -17.00 4.95 -5.83
C ASN A 210 -16.07 5.80 -6.70
N ARG A 211 -15.41 6.82 -6.13
CA ARG A 211 -14.39 7.61 -6.83
C ARG A 211 -13.20 6.75 -7.24
N ALA A 212 -12.68 5.93 -6.32
CA ALA A 212 -11.57 5.03 -6.61
C ALA A 212 -11.87 4.07 -7.78
N ARG A 213 -13.11 3.59 -7.89
CA ARG A 213 -13.56 2.70 -8.98
C ARG A 213 -13.65 3.36 -10.35
N ARG A 214 -14.00 4.64 -10.38
CA ARG A 214 -14.14 5.39 -11.65
C ARG A 214 -12.79 5.79 -12.23
N GLY A 215 -11.70 5.39 -11.57
CA GLY A 215 -10.33 5.70 -11.97
C GLY A 215 -9.87 6.98 -11.29
N TRP A 216 -8.67 6.89 -10.74
CA TRP A 216 -7.75 8.02 -10.58
C TRP A 216 -7.46 8.67 -11.96
N GLN A 217 -8.45 9.30 -12.58
CA GLN A 217 -8.36 10.01 -13.86
C GLN A 217 -8.42 11.53 -13.70
N ALA A 218 -8.13 12.06 -12.51
CA ALA A 218 -8.18 13.50 -12.27
C ALA A 218 -7.00 13.96 -11.41
N TRP A 219 -5.78 13.60 -11.82
CA TRP A 219 -4.54 14.34 -11.52
C TRP A 219 -3.56 14.14 -12.67
#